data_AF-A0AAD1JFT3-F1
#
_entry.id   AF-A0AAD1JFT3-F1
#
_cell.length_a   1.000
_cell.length_b   1.000
_cell.length_c   1.000
_cell.angle_alpha   90.00
_cell.angle_beta   90.00
_cell.angle_gamma   90.00
#
_symmetry.space_group_name_H-M   'P 1'
#
loop_
_entity.id
_entity.type
_entity.pdbx_description
1 polymer ?
#
loop_
_entity_poly.entity_id
_entity_poly.type
_entity_poly.pdbx_seq_one_letter_code
_entity_poly.pdbx_strand_id
1 'polypeptide(L)'
;MGRIKKAFTLIELVFVIVVLGILATIALPKLGGAMDEAQISNAKSTVTAIRSGLQVYKNRHILLGQDPYPSALENDSSKLFSNVLPHPVTPSTNPGGWSKEGNYYIFHANQGKIAFSYNKDTGKFSCIEGSPTTVEGACKNF
;
A
#
# COMPACT_ATOMS: atom_id res chain seq x y z
N MET A 1 -21.81 49.60 -35.02
CA MET A 1 -22.19 48.18 -34.86
C MET A 1 -21.95 47.78 -33.40
N GLY A 2 -22.92 48.01 -32.51
CA GLY A 2 -22.75 47.76 -31.06
C GLY A 2 -22.92 46.28 -30.74
N ARG A 3 -21.87 45.64 -30.20
CA ARG A 3 -21.88 44.22 -29.80
C ARG A 3 -22.89 43.99 -28.68
N ILE A 4 -23.81 43.04 -28.86
CA ILE A 4 -24.72 42.55 -27.82
C ILE A 4 -23.88 41.87 -26.75
N LYS A 5 -23.70 42.52 -25.59
CA LYS A 5 -23.15 41.86 -24.40
C LYS A 5 -24.26 41.02 -23.79
N LYS A 6 -24.19 39.69 -23.92
CA LYS A 6 -25.09 38.78 -23.21
C LYS A 6 -24.79 38.89 -21.72
N ALA A 7 -25.74 39.42 -20.96
CA ALA A 7 -25.68 39.41 -19.50
C ALA A 7 -26.12 38.04 -18.99
N PHE A 8 -25.34 37.44 -18.09
CA PHE A 8 -25.65 36.19 -17.42
C PHE A 8 -26.87 36.41 -16.51
N THR A 9 -27.88 35.55 -16.59
CA THR A 9 -29.08 35.71 -15.75
C THR A 9 -28.84 35.15 -14.35
N LEU A 10 -29.44 35.77 -13.33
CA LEU A 10 -29.33 35.26 -11.95
C LEU A 10 -29.87 33.83 -11.82
N ILE A 11 -30.93 33.50 -12.56
CA ILE A 11 -31.53 32.17 -12.52
C ILE A 11 -30.60 31.09 -13.10
N GLU A 12 -29.79 31.43 -14.09
CA GLU A 12 -28.83 30.52 -14.71
C GLU A 12 -27.66 30.22 -13.76
N LEU A 13 -27.22 31.22 -12.99
CA LEU A 13 -26.25 31.02 -11.92
C LEU A 13 -26.82 30.17 -10.77
N VAL A 14 -28.06 30.43 -10.36
CA VAL A 14 -28.74 29.66 -9.30
C VAL A 14 -28.93 28.20 -9.71
N PHE A 15 -29.35 27.94 -10.95
CA PHE A 15 -29.50 26.58 -11.45
C PHE A 15 -28.15 25.83 -11.46
N VAL A 16 -27.07 26.48 -11.89
CA VAL A 16 -25.72 25.87 -11.91
C VAL A 16 -25.25 25.48 -10.51
N ILE A 17 -25.38 26.35 -9.51
CA ILE A 17 -24.94 26.02 -8.14
C ILE A 17 -25.79 24.92 -7.49
N VAL A 18 -27.08 24.83 -7.83
CA VAL A 18 -27.97 23.77 -7.35
C VAL A 18 -27.55 22.43 -7.94
N VAL A 19 -27.31 22.37 -9.26
CA VAL A 19 -26.84 21.15 -9.93
C VAL A 19 -25.47 20.74 -9.39
N LEU A 20 -24.53 21.68 -9.20
CA LEU A 20 -23.22 21.40 -8.61
C LEU A 20 -23.35 20.91 -7.15
N GLY A 21 -24.29 21.43 -6.36
CA GLY A 21 -24.56 20.96 -5.00
C GLY A 21 -25.04 19.51 -4.93
N ILE A 22 -25.91 19.10 -5.87
CA ILE A 22 -26.40 17.72 -5.97
C ILE A 22 -25.26 16.78 -6.42
N LEU A 23 -24.49 17.17 -7.43
CA LEU A 23 -23.37 16.35 -7.92
C LEU A 23 -22.26 16.18 -6.88
N ALA A 24 -21.97 17.23 -6.10
CA ALA A 24 -20.92 17.21 -5.08
C ALA A 24 -21.18 16.17 -3.97
N THR A 25 -22.44 16.00 -3.55
CA THR A 25 -22.78 15.07 -2.47
C THR A 25 -22.62 13.60 -2.87
N ILE A 26 -22.87 13.25 -4.14
CA ILE A 26 -22.76 11.86 -4.64
C ILE A 26 -21.30 11.47 -4.91
N ALA A 27 -20.43 12.42 -5.27
CA ALA A 27 -19.05 12.15 -5.66
C ALA A 27 -18.13 11.78 -4.49
N LEU A 28 -18.36 12.33 -3.29
CA LEU A 28 -17.48 12.19 -2.13
C LEU A 28 -17.34 10.75 -1.57
N PRO A 29 -18.40 9.97 -1.33
CA PRO A 29 -18.27 8.66 -0.67
C PRO A 29 -17.50 7.63 -1.51
N LYS A 30 -17.52 7.76 -2.84
CA LYS A 30 -16.87 6.81 -3.75
C LYS A 30 -15.34 6.90 -3.73
N LEU A 31 -14.79 8.06 -3.36
CA LEU A 31 -13.34 8.29 -3.33
C LEU A 31 -12.66 7.53 -2.19
N GLY A 32 -13.28 7.42 -1.00
CA GLY A 32 -12.69 6.75 0.15
C GLY A 32 -12.43 5.26 -0.09
N GLY A 33 -13.44 4.52 -0.55
CA GLY A 33 -13.30 3.07 -0.80
C GLY A 33 -12.30 2.74 -1.90
N ALA A 34 -12.20 3.57 -2.94
CA ALA A 34 -11.23 3.38 -4.02
C ALA A 34 -9.78 3.57 -3.54
N MET A 35 -9.54 4.47 -2.57
CA MET A 35 -8.21 4.67 -1.99
C MET A 35 -7.80 3.49 -1.12
N ASP A 36 -8.72 2.94 -0.33
CA ASP A 36 -8.47 1.76 0.51
C ASP A 36 -8.09 0.54 -0.36
N GLU A 37 -8.83 0.30 -1.44
CA GLU A 37 -8.56 -0.79 -2.36
C GLU A 37 -7.22 -0.61 -3.10
N ALA A 38 -6.90 0.63 -3.51
CA ALA A 38 -5.62 0.96 -4.12
C ALA A 38 -4.44 0.70 -3.17
N GLN A 39 -4.58 1.05 -1.89
CA GLN A 39 -3.56 0.78 -0.86
C GLN A 39 -3.34 -0.72 -0.67
N ILE A 40 -4.41 -1.52 -0.56
CA ILE A 40 -4.31 -2.98 -0.42
C ILE A 40 -3.68 -3.62 -1.67
N SER A 41 -4.06 -3.14 -2.87
CA SER A 41 -3.47 -3.60 -4.13
C SER A 41 -1.97 -3.29 -4.24
N ASN A 42 -1.56 -2.10 -3.80
CA ASN A 42 -0.14 -1.72 -3.71
C ASN A 42 0.62 -2.62 -2.72
N ALA A 43 0.04 -2.86 -1.54
CA ALA A 43 0.62 -3.76 -0.56
C ALA A 43 0.81 -5.17 -1.13
N LYS A 44 -0.21 -5.71 -1.82
CA LYS A 44 -0.14 -7.03 -2.45
C LYS A 44 0.96 -7.10 -3.51
N SER A 45 1.11 -6.04 -4.29
CA SER A 45 2.18 -5.91 -5.28
C SER A 45 3.56 -5.90 -4.61
N THR A 46 3.70 -5.16 -3.51
CA THR A 46 4.94 -5.12 -2.70
C THR A 46 5.28 -6.50 -2.12
N VAL A 47 4.29 -7.20 -1.56
CA VAL A 47 4.45 -8.57 -1.03
C VAL A 47 4.89 -9.54 -2.13
N THR A 48 4.26 -9.49 -3.30
CA THR A 48 4.67 -10.30 -4.46
C THR A 48 6.09 -9.97 -4.90
N ALA A 49 6.46 -8.69 -4.93
CA ALA A 49 7.82 -8.26 -5.26
C ALA A 49 8.85 -8.79 -4.25
N ILE A 50 8.53 -8.76 -2.94
CA ILE A 50 9.39 -9.32 -1.89
C ILE A 50 9.57 -10.83 -2.09
N ARG A 51 8.47 -11.56 -2.30
CA ARG A 51 8.49 -13.02 -2.56
C ARG A 51 9.32 -13.35 -3.80
N SER A 52 9.18 -12.58 -4.88
CA SER A 52 9.98 -12.71 -6.10
C SER A 52 11.46 -12.40 -5.85
N GLY A 53 11.75 -11.32 -5.11
CA GLY A 53 13.10 -10.93 -4.73
C GLY A 53 13.82 -12.01 -3.92
N LEU A 54 13.10 -12.66 -3.01
CA LEU A 54 13.61 -13.82 -2.26
C LEU A 54 13.94 -15.02 -3.17
N GLN A 55 13.13 -15.30 -4.19
CA GLN A 55 13.46 -16.36 -5.16
C GLN A 55 14.70 -16.01 -5.99
N VAL A 56 14.85 -14.75 -6.40
CA VAL A 56 16.04 -14.28 -7.13
C VAL A 56 17.28 -14.38 -6.24
N TYR A 57 17.18 -13.94 -4.98
CA TYR A 57 18.26 -14.05 -3.99
C TYR A 57 18.69 -15.51 -3.81
N LYS A 58 17.72 -16.41 -3.63
CA LYS A 58 17.94 -17.85 -3.51
C LYS A 58 18.67 -18.42 -4.71
N ASN A 59 18.17 -18.15 -5.92
CA ASN A 59 18.76 -18.67 -7.14
C ASN A 59 20.20 -18.20 -7.30
N ARG A 60 20.50 -16.95 -6.95
CA ARG A 60 21.86 -16.41 -6.98
C ARG A 60 22.79 -17.10 -5.99
N HIS A 61 22.35 -17.28 -4.74
CA HIS A 61 23.22 -17.82 -3.69
C HIS A 61 23.43 -19.33 -3.77
N ILE A 62 22.44 -20.10 -4.23
CA ILE A 62 22.62 -21.53 -4.47
C ILE A 62 23.68 -21.78 -5.53
N LEU A 63 23.75 -20.96 -6.59
CA LEU A 63 24.80 -21.06 -7.62
C LEU A 63 26.21 -20.79 -7.08
N LEU A 64 26.31 -20.01 -5.99
CA LEU A 64 27.56 -19.65 -5.34
C LEU A 64 27.90 -20.58 -4.16
N GLY A 65 27.07 -21.60 -3.88
CA GLY A 65 27.24 -22.47 -2.71
C GLY A 65 27.04 -21.76 -1.36
N GLN A 66 26.30 -20.65 -1.37
CA GLN A 66 25.98 -19.85 -0.18
C GLN A 66 24.56 -20.12 0.31
N ASP A 67 24.23 -19.59 1.51
CA ASP A 67 22.91 -19.75 2.10
C ASP A 67 21.79 -19.23 1.17
N PRO A 68 20.73 -20.03 0.93
CA PRO A 68 19.70 -19.70 -0.05
C PRO A 68 18.80 -18.53 0.37
N TYR A 69 18.83 -18.10 1.63
CA TYR A 69 17.92 -17.11 2.16
C TYR A 69 18.67 -16.07 2.98
N PRO A 70 18.32 -14.78 2.86
CA PRO A 70 18.97 -13.75 3.65
C PRO A 70 18.61 -13.90 5.13
N SER A 71 19.55 -13.62 6.02
CA SER A 71 19.32 -13.60 7.48
C SER A 71 18.42 -12.43 7.92
N ALA A 72 18.42 -11.34 7.16
CA ALA A 72 17.55 -10.17 7.32
C ALA A 72 17.13 -9.61 5.95
N LEU A 73 15.90 -9.08 5.84
CA LEU A 73 15.42 -8.50 4.57
C LEU A 73 16.00 -7.10 4.31
N GLU A 74 16.60 -6.47 5.31
CA GLU A 74 17.24 -5.16 5.22
C GLU A 74 18.51 -5.10 6.06
N ASN A 75 19.40 -4.16 5.73
CA ASN A 75 20.60 -3.86 6.51
C ASN A 75 20.44 -2.61 7.39
N ASP A 76 19.43 -1.79 7.10
CA ASP A 76 19.19 -0.51 7.77
C ASP A 76 17.67 -0.36 7.97
N SER A 77 17.27 -0.02 9.19
CA SER A 77 15.89 0.27 9.57
C SER A 77 15.27 1.41 8.75
N SER A 78 16.07 2.26 8.08
CA SER A 78 15.59 3.32 7.19
C SER A 78 15.21 2.84 5.77
N LYS A 79 15.58 1.61 5.40
CA LYS A 79 15.43 1.04 4.05
C LYS A 79 14.95 -0.41 4.12
N LEU A 80 13.65 -0.57 4.33
CA LEU A 80 13.02 -1.89 4.44
C LEU A 80 13.19 -2.68 3.13
N PHE A 81 13.40 -3.99 3.28
CA PHE A 81 13.53 -4.94 2.18
C PHE A 81 14.71 -4.67 1.22
N SER A 82 15.72 -3.90 1.64
CA SER A 82 16.89 -3.54 0.81
C SER A 82 17.72 -4.72 0.31
N ASN A 83 17.64 -5.89 0.95
CA ASN A 83 18.36 -7.09 0.51
C ASN A 83 17.60 -7.90 -0.56
N VAL A 84 16.31 -7.62 -0.77
CA VAL A 84 15.44 -8.41 -1.64
C VAL A 84 14.75 -7.59 -2.72
N LEU A 85 14.54 -6.28 -2.50
CA LEU A 85 14.01 -5.36 -3.49
C LEU A 85 15.11 -4.48 -4.09
N PRO A 86 15.07 -4.18 -5.39
CA PRO A 86 16.02 -3.26 -6.02
C PRO A 86 15.84 -1.81 -5.55
N HIS A 87 14.60 -1.45 -5.20
CA HIS A 87 14.25 -0.16 -4.60
C HIS A 87 13.68 -0.44 -3.21
N PRO A 88 14.37 -0.03 -2.13
CA PRO A 88 13.91 -0.27 -0.77
C PRO A 88 12.68 0.58 -0.46
N VAL A 89 11.87 0.10 0.47
CA VAL A 89 10.72 0.85 0.98
C VAL A 89 11.17 1.71 2.16
N THR A 90 10.90 3.01 2.07
CA THR A 90 11.11 3.93 3.19
C THR A 90 10.03 3.69 4.24
N PRO A 91 10.39 3.46 5.51
CA PRO A 91 9.41 3.25 6.56
C PRO A 91 8.46 4.43 6.71
N SER A 92 7.16 4.15 6.87
CA SER A 92 6.14 5.16 7.15
C SER A 92 4.99 4.53 7.94
N THR A 93 4.43 5.28 8.88
CA THR A 93 3.24 4.92 9.66
C THR A 93 1.95 5.52 9.07
N ASN A 94 2.04 6.24 7.96
CA ASN A 94 0.86 6.76 7.27
C ASN A 94 0.15 5.63 6.50
N PRO A 95 -1.16 5.77 6.21
CA PRO A 95 -1.89 4.80 5.39
C PRO A 95 -1.20 4.56 4.03
N GLY A 96 -1.07 3.28 3.64
CA GLY A 96 -0.29 2.84 2.48
C GLY A 96 1.20 2.64 2.75
N GLY A 97 1.68 2.97 3.96
CA GLY A 97 3.07 2.82 4.38
C GLY A 97 3.39 1.44 4.95
N TRP A 98 4.69 1.14 4.96
CA TRP A 98 5.26 -0.03 5.62
C TRP A 98 6.12 0.41 6.79
N SER A 99 6.09 -0.32 7.91
CA SER A 99 7.03 -0.16 9.01
C SER A 99 7.53 -1.52 9.50
N LYS A 100 8.52 -1.51 10.39
CA LYS A 100 8.98 -2.70 11.09
C LYS A 100 8.85 -2.47 12.59
N GLU A 101 8.17 -3.38 13.28
CA GLU A 101 8.03 -3.39 14.74
C GLU A 101 8.55 -4.76 15.25
N GLY A 102 9.72 -4.76 15.88
CA GLY A 102 10.39 -6.00 16.27
C GLY A 102 10.71 -6.91 15.08
N ASN A 103 10.14 -8.12 15.08
CA ASN A 103 10.31 -9.10 14.00
C ASN A 103 9.19 -9.04 12.94
N TYR A 104 8.23 -8.13 13.09
CA TYR A 104 7.09 -8.03 12.19
C TYR A 104 7.22 -6.84 11.25
N TYR A 105 6.89 -7.07 9.98
CA TYR A 105 6.70 -6.02 9.00
C TYR A 105 5.23 -5.66 8.97
N ILE A 106 4.92 -4.39 9.19
CA ILE A 106 3.54 -3.93 9.34
C ILE A 106 3.20 -3.05 8.16
N PHE A 107 2.14 -3.43 7.46
CA PHE A 107 1.48 -2.57 6.51
C PHE A 107 0.40 -1.76 7.23
N HIS A 108 0.45 -0.44 7.10
CA HIS A 108 -0.56 0.47 7.67
C HIS A 108 -1.63 0.70 6.63
N ALA A 109 -2.75 0.00 6.74
CA ALA A 109 -3.93 0.26 5.92
C ALA A 109 -4.74 1.43 6.53
N ASN A 110 -5.63 2.02 5.74
CA ASN A 110 -6.53 3.06 6.25
C ASN A 110 -7.44 2.54 7.39
N GLN A 111 -7.81 1.25 7.36
CA GLN A 111 -8.68 0.59 8.34
C GLN A 111 -7.95 -0.49 9.16
N GLY A 112 -6.74 -0.18 9.65
CA GLY A 112 -6.01 -1.03 10.58
C GLY A 112 -4.60 -1.39 10.09
N LYS A 113 -3.97 -2.34 10.79
CA LYS A 113 -2.60 -2.78 10.49
C LYS A 113 -2.62 -4.24 10.03
N ILE A 114 -1.67 -4.61 9.18
CA ILE A 114 -1.51 -5.99 8.70
C ILE A 114 -0.06 -6.40 8.95
N ALA A 115 0.15 -7.42 9.79
CA ALA A 115 1.47 -7.90 10.14
C ALA A 115 1.93 -9.05 9.23
N PHE A 116 3.19 -8.99 8.84
CA PHE A 116 3.90 -10.00 8.08
C PHE A 116 5.14 -10.45 8.85
N SER A 117 5.49 -11.72 8.71
CA SER A 117 6.73 -12.28 9.23
C SER A 117 7.53 -12.95 8.13
N TYR A 118 8.83 -12.88 8.30
CA TYR A 118 9.80 -13.55 7.46
C TYR A 118 10.46 -14.69 8.23
N ASN A 119 10.36 -15.90 7.69
CA ASN A 119 11.07 -17.06 8.21
C ASN A 119 12.34 -17.29 7.38
N LYS A 120 13.50 -17.07 7.99
CA LYS A 120 14.83 -17.19 7.35
C LYS A 120 15.20 -18.60 6.93
N ASP A 121 14.69 -19.62 7.62
CA ASP A 121 15.04 -21.02 7.37
C ASP A 121 14.29 -21.57 6.14
N THR A 122 13.09 -21.04 5.90
CA THR A 122 12.22 -21.45 4.78
C THR A 122 12.17 -20.42 3.65
N GLY A 123 12.67 -19.20 3.88
CA GLY A 123 12.54 -18.08 2.96
C GLY A 123 11.11 -17.58 2.78
N LYS A 124 10.19 -17.90 3.70
CA LYS A 124 8.76 -17.62 3.54
C LYS A 124 8.40 -16.26 4.14
N PHE A 125 7.81 -15.38 3.34
CA PHE A 125 7.20 -14.13 3.77
C PHE A 125 5.68 -14.27 3.83
N SER A 126 5.12 -14.34 5.05
CA SER A 126 3.70 -14.67 5.30
C SER A 126 3.01 -13.62 6.13
N CYS A 127 1.74 -13.37 5.83
CA CYS A 127 0.85 -12.61 6.70
C CYS A 127 0.54 -13.44 7.96
N ILE A 128 0.42 -12.79 9.12
CA ILE A 128 0.10 -13.43 10.40
C ILE A 128 -1.21 -12.87 10.94
N GLU A 129 -2.20 -13.74 11.09
CA GLU A 129 -3.45 -13.43 11.81
C GLU A 129 -3.22 -13.57 13.32
N GLY A 130 -3.82 -12.68 14.12
CA GLY A 130 -3.71 -12.72 15.59
C GLY A 130 -2.47 -12.04 16.18
N SER A 131 -1.67 -11.32 15.37
CA SER A 131 -0.74 -10.30 15.91
C SER A 131 -1.54 -9.20 16.62
N PRO A 132 -1.05 -8.57 17.71
CA PRO A 132 -1.80 -7.55 18.49
C PRO A 132 -2.30 -6.35 17.66
N THR A 133 -1.83 -6.21 16.43
CA THR A 133 -2.18 -5.12 15.51
C THR A 133 -3.02 -5.55 14.31
N THR A 134 -3.19 -6.85 14.05
CA THR A 134 -3.83 -7.37 12.83
C THR A 134 -5.28 -7.74 13.07
N VAL A 135 -6.21 -7.09 12.36
CA VAL A 135 -7.65 -7.40 12.42
C VAL A 135 -7.92 -8.78 11.82
N GLU A 136 -8.88 -9.50 12.40
CA GLU A 136 -9.25 -10.84 11.96
C GLU A 136 -9.69 -10.83 10.48
N GLY A 137 -9.12 -11.72 9.66
CA GLY A 137 -9.38 -11.78 8.21
C GLY A 137 -8.58 -10.80 7.35
N ALA A 138 -7.69 -9.98 7.92
CA ALA A 138 -6.81 -9.09 7.15
C ALA A 138 -5.88 -9.83 6.18
N CYS A 139 -5.52 -11.07 6.49
CA CYS A 139 -4.65 -11.88 5.65
C CYS A 139 -5.36 -12.54 4.46
N LYS A 140 -6.70 -12.50 4.37
CA LYS A 140 -7.46 -13.13 3.28
C LYS A 140 -7.05 -12.65 1.87
N ASN A 141 -6.43 -11.48 1.79
CA ASN A 141 -5.99 -10.86 0.53
C ASN A 141 -4.52 -11.15 0.15
N PHE A 142 -3.75 -11.88 0.97
CA PHE A 142 -2.27 -11.96 0.90
C PHE A 142 -1.66 -13.37 0.88
#